data_AF-A0A6L5G3N2-F1
#
_entry.id   AF-A0A6L5G3N2-F1
#
_cell.length_a   1.000
_cell.length_b   1.000
_cell.length_c   1.000
_cell.angle_alpha   90.00
_cell.angle_beta   90.00
_cell.angle_gamma   90.00
#
_symmetry.space_group_name_H-M   'P 1'
#
loop_
_entity.id
_entity.type
_entity.pdbx_description
1 polymer ?
#
loop_
_entity_poly.entity_id
_entity_poly.type
_entity_poly.pdbx_seq_one_letter_code
_entity_poly.pdbx_strand_id
1 'polypeptide(L)'
;MDSAVVASTIAESAGPRVRSCGISIGGPAGDQQKRRRTELVERLGGRDVTIDALDHTPFHLLSPRRSGVPFSAEDEPYSEALTAELMAARPRGARIVLTGIGGDELMAEPRPTGPAVRAPAKS
;
A
#
# COMPACT_ATOMS: atom_id res chain seq x y z
N MET A 1 3.15 -7.32 3.75
CA MET A 1 3.49 -8.77 3.72
C MET A 1 2.57 -9.45 2.72
N ASP A 2 1.29 -9.15 2.77
CA ASP A 2 0.22 -9.74 1.95
C ASP A 2 0.44 -9.58 0.44
N SER A 3 0.89 -8.41 0.00
CA SER A 3 1.20 -8.19 -1.41
C SER A 3 2.34 -9.08 -1.93
N ALA A 4 3.29 -9.47 -1.06
CA ALA A 4 4.35 -10.41 -1.43
C ALA A 4 3.83 -11.84 -1.56
N VAL A 5 2.85 -12.23 -0.72
CA VAL A 5 2.16 -13.53 -0.85
C VAL A 5 1.42 -13.58 -2.17
N VAL A 6 0.60 -12.56 -2.47
CA VAL A 6 -0.11 -12.44 -3.76
C VAL A 6 0.85 -12.54 -4.95
N ALA A 7 1.94 -11.76 -4.93
CA ALA A 7 2.94 -11.79 -5.99
C ALA A 7 3.59 -13.18 -6.18
N SER A 8 3.88 -13.88 -5.08
CA SER A 8 4.50 -15.21 -5.11
C SER A 8 3.54 -16.25 -5.67
N THR A 9 2.29 -16.25 -5.23
CA THR A 9 1.24 -17.16 -5.76
C THR A 9 0.99 -16.94 -7.24
N ILE A 10 1.01 -15.68 -7.72
CA ILE A 10 0.89 -15.38 -9.15
C ILE A 10 2.12 -15.89 -9.91
N ALA A 11 3.32 -15.69 -9.39
CA ALA A 11 4.54 -16.16 -10.05
C ALA A 11 4.57 -17.69 -10.20
N GLU A 12 4.09 -18.43 -9.20
CA GLU A 12 3.97 -19.88 -9.23
C GLU A 12 2.92 -20.36 -10.26
N SER A 13 1.78 -19.66 -10.35
CA SER A 13 0.66 -20.09 -11.20
C SER A 13 0.74 -19.61 -12.66
N ALA A 14 1.28 -18.42 -12.90
CA ALA A 14 1.31 -17.77 -14.22
C ALA A 14 2.73 -17.64 -14.82
N GLY A 15 3.75 -18.08 -14.08
CA GLY A 15 5.15 -18.02 -14.49
C GLY A 15 5.87 -16.69 -14.15
N PRO A 16 7.19 -16.60 -14.42
CA PRO A 16 8.10 -15.59 -13.87
C PRO A 16 8.02 -14.22 -14.56
N ARG A 17 6.82 -13.63 -14.66
CA ARG A 17 6.62 -12.30 -15.27
C ARG A 17 5.79 -11.38 -14.40
N VAL A 18 5.91 -11.51 -13.08
CA VAL A 18 5.22 -10.64 -12.14
C VAL A 18 5.83 -9.24 -12.20
N ARG A 19 4.96 -8.25 -12.44
CA ARG A 19 5.31 -6.84 -12.31
C ARG A 19 4.73 -6.36 -10.99
N SER A 20 5.58 -5.96 -10.06
CA SER A 20 5.17 -5.37 -8.80
C SER A 20 5.18 -3.85 -8.90
N CYS A 21 4.19 -3.23 -8.26
CA CYS A 21 4.13 -1.80 -7.99
C CYS A 21 3.97 -1.63 -6.48
N GLY A 22 4.34 -0.46 -5.96
CA GLY A 22 4.18 -0.18 -4.55
C GLY A 22 4.71 1.20 -4.18
N ILE A 23 4.10 1.77 -3.15
CA ILE A 23 4.53 3.02 -2.54
C ILE A 23 5.65 2.72 -1.54
N SER A 24 6.69 3.56 -1.51
CA SER A 24 7.65 3.61 -0.42
C SER A 24 7.36 4.84 0.44
N ILE A 25 7.22 4.62 1.74
CA ILE A 25 7.21 5.71 2.72
C ILE A 25 8.66 6.04 3.06
N GLY A 26 9.00 7.29 3.34
CA GLY A 26 10.36 7.65 3.77
C GLY A 26 10.79 7.02 5.10
N GLY A 27 12.08 7.14 5.42
CA GLY A 27 12.64 6.69 6.70
C GLY A 27 12.91 5.17 6.80
N PRO A 28 13.28 4.68 7.99
CA PRO A 28 13.78 3.31 8.18
C PRO A 28 12.81 2.20 7.75
N ALA A 29 11.50 2.43 7.94
CA ALA A 29 10.47 1.49 7.50
C ALA A 29 10.44 1.37 5.97
N GLY A 30 10.59 2.50 5.27
CA GLY A 30 10.77 2.56 3.83
C GLY A 30 11.97 1.78 3.33
N ASP A 31 13.12 1.95 3.98
CA ASP A 31 14.35 1.24 3.60
C ASP A 31 14.21 -0.27 3.78
N GLN A 32 13.47 -0.70 4.80
CA GLN A 32 13.15 -2.11 4.99
C GLN A 32 12.16 -2.63 3.93
N GLN A 33 11.19 -1.81 3.51
CA GLN A 33 10.25 -2.15 2.45
C GLN A 33 10.96 -2.27 1.10
N LYS A 34 11.83 -1.31 0.75
CA LYS A 34 12.64 -1.33 -0.48
C LYS A 34 13.51 -2.58 -0.57
N ARG A 35 14.19 -2.94 0.53
CA ARG A 35 14.99 -4.18 0.62
C ARG A 35 14.15 -5.42 0.34
N ARG A 36 13.04 -5.61 1.07
CA ARG A 36 12.13 -6.75 0.89
C ARG A 36 11.57 -6.85 -0.52
N ARG A 37 11.25 -5.72 -1.15
CA ARG A 37 10.75 -5.69 -2.54
C ARG A 37 11.83 -6.05 -3.55
N THR A 38 13.06 -5.59 -3.35
CA THR A 38 14.21 -5.95 -4.19
C THR A 38 14.43 -7.47 -4.15
N GLU A 39 14.49 -8.04 -2.95
CA GLU A 39 14.63 -9.50 -2.75
C GLU A 39 13.51 -10.29 -3.42
N LEU A 40 12.26 -9.81 -3.33
CA LEU A 40 11.11 -10.44 -3.99
C LEU A 40 11.27 -10.44 -5.52
N VAL A 41 11.66 -9.30 -6.09
CA VAL A 41 11.80 -9.15 -7.54
C VAL A 41 12.93 -10.01 -8.09
N GLU A 42 14.06 -10.07 -7.38
CA GLU A 42 15.19 -10.94 -7.69
C GLU A 42 14.76 -12.41 -7.69
N ARG A 43 14.02 -12.86 -6.67
CA ARG A 43 13.53 -14.25 -6.56
C ARG A 43 12.52 -14.61 -7.65
N LEU A 44 11.64 -13.69 -8.00
CA LEU A 44 10.54 -13.96 -8.95
C LEU A 44 10.91 -13.67 -10.42
N GLY A 45 12.11 -13.15 -10.69
CA GLY A 45 12.54 -12.74 -12.04
C GLY A 45 11.70 -11.58 -12.61
N GLY A 46 11.13 -10.76 -11.73
CA GLY A 46 10.11 -9.77 -12.06
C GLY A 46 10.66 -8.39 -12.42
N ARG A 47 9.76 -7.41 -12.50
CA ARG A 47 10.11 -5.98 -12.54
C ARG A 47 9.34 -5.23 -11.48
N ASP A 48 9.98 -4.24 -10.90
CA ASP A 48 9.40 -3.41 -9.84
C ASP A 48 9.26 -1.95 -10.26
N VAL A 49 8.22 -1.31 -9.76
CA VAL A 49 8.08 0.14 -9.75
C VAL A 49 7.80 0.59 -8.33
N THR A 50 8.65 1.48 -7.82
CA THR A 50 8.43 2.12 -6.54
C THR A 50 8.05 3.58 -6.76
N ILE A 51 6.96 4.00 -6.11
CA ILE A 51 6.56 5.41 -6.03
C ILE A 51 6.99 5.94 -4.66
N ASP A 52 7.71 7.06 -4.62
CA ASP A 52 8.01 7.70 -3.34
C ASP A 52 6.78 8.46 -2.84
N ALA A 53 6.27 8.12 -1.67
CA ALA A 53 5.11 8.80 -1.08
C ALA A 53 5.37 10.30 -0.87
N LEU A 54 6.63 10.70 -0.65
CA LEU A 54 7.00 12.08 -0.37
C LEU A 54 6.87 12.99 -1.60
N ASP A 55 6.91 12.43 -2.81
CA ASP A 55 6.64 13.15 -4.06
C ASP A 55 5.13 13.36 -4.30
N HIS A 56 4.29 12.72 -3.49
CA HIS A 56 2.84 12.67 -3.62
C HIS A 56 2.13 12.92 -2.27
N THR A 57 2.67 13.83 -1.46
CA THR A 57 2.07 14.19 -0.17
C THR A 57 0.69 14.85 -0.34
N PRO A 58 -0.18 14.76 0.69
CA PRO A 58 -1.39 15.57 0.73
C PRO A 58 -1.05 17.04 0.51
N PHE A 59 -1.79 17.70 -0.39
CA PHE A 59 -1.58 19.10 -0.76
C PHE A 59 -0.24 19.42 -1.46
N HIS A 60 0.48 18.42 -1.97
CA HIS A 60 1.55 18.66 -2.94
C HIS A 60 1.04 19.55 -4.10
N LEU A 61 1.93 20.21 -4.82
CA LEU A 61 1.56 21.17 -5.87
C LEU A 61 0.58 20.60 -6.91
N LEU A 62 0.69 19.29 -7.17
CA LEU A 62 -0.13 18.53 -8.11
C LEU A 62 -1.25 17.71 -7.44
N SER A 63 -1.45 17.81 -6.12
CA SER A 63 -2.50 17.08 -5.40
C SER A 63 -3.90 17.61 -5.76
N PRO A 64 -4.87 16.71 -6.03
CA PRO A 64 -6.27 17.10 -6.21
C PRO A 64 -6.84 17.89 -5.03
N ARG A 65 -6.40 17.58 -3.80
CA ARG A 65 -6.84 18.27 -2.57
C ARG A 65 -6.44 19.75 -2.59
N ARG A 66 -5.31 20.10 -3.22
CA ARG A 66 -4.88 21.49 -3.40
C ARG A 66 -5.70 22.22 -4.45
N SER A 67 -6.20 21.50 -5.46
CA SER A 67 -7.05 22.08 -6.53
C SER A 67 -8.52 22.28 -6.14
N GLY A 68 -8.88 22.06 -4.87
CA GLY A 68 -10.24 22.24 -4.38
C GLY A 68 -11.18 21.07 -4.67
N VAL A 69 -10.65 19.92 -5.09
CA VAL A 69 -11.45 18.69 -5.20
C VAL A 69 -11.87 18.27 -3.79
N PRO A 70 -13.16 18.02 -3.53
CA PRO A 70 -13.64 17.55 -2.25
C PRO A 70 -12.94 16.25 -1.82
N PHE A 71 -12.56 16.17 -0.55
CA PHE A 71 -11.93 15.00 0.05
C PHE A 71 -12.49 14.80 1.47
N SER A 72 -12.45 13.57 1.98
CA SER A 72 -12.83 13.27 3.35
C SER A 72 -11.65 13.47 4.29
N ALA A 73 -11.92 13.93 5.51
CA ALA A 73 -10.91 13.91 6.57
C ALA A 73 -10.52 12.47 6.98
N GLU A 74 -11.38 11.50 6.67
CA GLU A 74 -11.13 10.06 6.89
C GLU A 74 -10.39 9.40 5.72
N ASP A 75 -10.09 10.13 4.64
CA ASP A 75 -9.34 9.57 3.53
C ASP A 75 -7.91 9.19 3.96
N GLU A 76 -7.44 8.05 3.46
CA GLU A 76 -6.09 7.55 3.72
C GLU A 76 -5.03 8.61 3.38
N PRO A 77 -4.00 8.80 4.24
CA PRO A 77 -2.99 9.84 4.08
C PRO A 77 -2.10 9.68 2.84
N TYR A 78 -2.11 8.49 2.22
CA TYR A 78 -1.34 8.18 1.02
C TYR A 78 -2.19 7.99 -0.24
N SER A 79 -3.42 8.52 -0.25
CA SER A 79 -4.36 8.38 -1.38
C SER A 79 -3.77 8.90 -2.72
N GLU A 80 -3.05 10.01 -2.69
CA GLU A 80 -2.38 10.56 -3.87
C GLU A 80 -1.24 9.66 -4.38
N ALA A 81 -0.44 9.11 -3.46
CA ALA A 81 0.63 8.18 -3.81
C ALA A 81 0.07 6.85 -4.37
N LEU A 82 -1.04 6.36 -3.81
CA LEU A 82 -1.76 5.17 -4.32
C LEU A 82 -2.31 5.41 -5.72
N THR A 83 -2.88 6.59 -5.96
CA THR A 83 -3.34 6.98 -7.29
C THR A 83 -2.17 6.99 -8.28
N ALA A 84 -1.03 7.57 -7.90
CA ALA A 84 0.17 7.58 -8.74
C ALA A 84 0.72 6.18 -9.02
N GLU A 85 0.70 5.28 -8.03
CA GLU A 85 1.06 3.87 -8.18
C GLU A 85 0.19 3.17 -9.23
N LEU A 86 -1.14 3.29 -9.11
CA LEU A 86 -2.08 2.69 -10.06
C LEU A 86 -1.91 3.27 -11.47
N MET A 87 -1.67 4.58 -11.59
CA MET A 87 -1.39 5.23 -12.87
C MET A 87 -0.06 4.77 -13.48
N ALA A 88 0.93 4.43 -12.66
CA ALA A 88 2.20 3.88 -13.13
C ALA A 88 2.07 2.45 -13.68
N ALA A 89 1.09 1.67 -13.24
CA ALA A 89 0.87 0.31 -13.71
C ALA A 89 0.39 0.25 -15.18
N ARG A 90 -0.51 1.15 -15.58
CA ARG A 90 -1.14 1.17 -16.92
C ARG A 90 -0.16 1.26 -18.11
N PRO A 91 0.77 2.24 -18.19
CA PRO A 91 1.72 2.34 -19.31
C PRO A 91 2.68 1.15 -19.39
N ARG A 92 2.75 0.33 -18.33
CA ARG A 92 3.55 -0.89 -18.29
C ARG A 92 2.76 -2.13 -18.72
N GLY A 93 1.58 -1.92 -19.32
CA GLY A 93 0.73 -2.98 -19.87
C GLY A 93 -0.08 -3.73 -18.82
N ALA A 94 -0.17 -3.24 -17.59
CA ALA A 94 -1.06 -3.82 -16.60
C ALA A 94 -2.53 -3.60 -17.01
N ARG A 95 -3.28 -4.68 -17.12
CA ARG A 95 -4.75 -4.68 -17.28
C ARG A 95 -5.49 -5.06 -16.02
N ILE A 96 -4.82 -5.83 -15.16
CA ILE A 96 -5.32 -6.32 -13.88
C ILE A 96 -4.24 -6.01 -12.85
N VAL A 97 -4.65 -5.42 -11.74
CA VAL A 97 -3.80 -5.19 -10.56
C VAL A 97 -4.37 -6.04 -9.44
N LEU A 98 -3.54 -6.92 -8.90
CA LEU A 98 -3.87 -7.76 -7.76
C LEU A 98 -3.16 -7.18 -6.54
N THR A 99 -3.91 -6.97 -5.46
CA THR A 99 -3.39 -6.34 -4.24
C THR A 99 -3.61 -7.27 -3.05
N GLY A 100 -2.85 -7.05 -1.98
CA GLY A 100 -3.07 -7.73 -0.69
C GLY A 100 -3.94 -6.91 0.26
N ILE A 101 -4.78 -5.99 -0.24
CA ILE A 101 -5.64 -5.16 0.60
C ILE A 101 -6.59 -6.03 1.43
N GLY A 102 -6.83 -5.67 2.69
CA GLY A 102 -7.68 -6.46 3.58
C GLY A 102 -6.96 -7.61 4.29
N GLY A 103 -5.69 -7.90 3.93
CA GLY A 103 -4.96 -9.04 4.49
C GLY A 103 -4.74 -8.92 6.00
N ASP A 104 -4.30 -7.75 6.44
CA ASP A 104 -4.13 -7.45 7.87
C ASP A 104 -5.46 -7.52 8.64
N GLU A 105 -6.57 -7.05 8.06
CA GLU A 105 -7.90 -7.10 8.69
C GLU A 105 -8.44 -8.53 8.80
N LEU A 106 -8.18 -9.37 7.80
CA LEU A 106 -8.57 -10.78 7.81
C LEU A 106 -7.73 -11.61 8.80
N MET A 107 -6.48 -11.19 9.01
CA MET A 107 -5.52 -11.88 9.90
C MET A 107 -5.43 -11.22 11.29
N ALA A 108 -6.19 -10.15 11.54
CA ALA A 108 -6.21 -9.47 12.82
C ALA A 108 -6.81 -10.40 13.89
N GLU A 109 -6.01 -10.70 14.92
CA GLU A 109 -6.58 -11.32 16.11
C GLU A 109 -7.50 -10.32 16.82
N PRO A 110 -8.69 -10.75 17.29
CA PRO A 110 -9.52 -9.91 18.13
C PRO A 110 -8.71 -9.42 19.32
N ARG A 111 -8.54 -8.10 19.44
CA ARG A 111 -7.88 -7.50 20.58
C ARG A 111 -8.63 -7.98 21.84
N PRO A 112 -7.97 -8.58 22.85
CA PRO A 112 -8.66 -8.96 24.07
C PRO A 112 -9.33 -7.71 24.63
N THR A 113 -10.65 -7.75 24.78
CA THR A 113 -11.42 -6.66 25.36
C THR A 113 -10.93 -6.47 26.79
N GLY A 114 -10.15 -5.42 27.04
CA GLY A 114 -9.85 -4.97 28.40
C GLY A 114 -11.17 -4.69 29.15
N PRO A 115 -11.18 -4.79 30.48
CA PRO A 115 -12.41 -4.63 31.25
C PRO A 115 -13.03 -3.26 30.96
N ALA A 116 -14.35 -3.26 30.73
CA ALA A 116 -15.12 -2.06 30.44
C ALA A 116 -14.88 -1.00 31.53
N VAL A 117 -14.29 0.14 31.16
CA VAL A 117 -14.18 1.30 32.03
C VAL A 117 -15.59 1.84 32.26
N ARG A 118 -16.14 1.61 33.45
CA ARG A 118 -17.42 2.21 33.86
C ARG A 118 -17.25 3.73 33.89
N ALA A 119 -18.09 4.43 33.13
CA ALA A 119 -18.19 5.89 33.20
C ALA A 119 -18.57 6.34 34.63
N PRO A 120 -18.02 7.47 35.12
CA PRO A 120 -18.34 7.97 36.45
C PRO A 120 -19.81 8.42 36.52
N ALA A 121 -20.48 8.06 37.62
CA ALA A 121 -21.82 8.50 37.93
C ALA A 121 -21.83 10.03 38.10
N LYS A 122 -22.76 10.71 37.41
CA LYS A 122 -22.98 12.15 37.59
C LYS A 122 -23.67 12.37 38.95
N SER A 123 -23.08 13.22 39.79
CA SER A 123 -23.71 13.77 41.00
C SER A 123 -24.73 14.85 40.67
#